data_AF-A0A966U3Y1-F1
#
_entry.id   AF-A0A966U3Y1-F1
#
_cell.length_a   1.000
_cell.length_b   1.000
_cell.length_c   1.000
_cell.angle_alpha   90.00
_cell.angle_beta   90.00
_cell.angle_gamma   90.00
#
_symmetry.space_group_name_H-M   'P 1'
#
loop_
_entity.id
_entity.type
_entity.pdbx_description
1 polymer ?
#
loop_
_entity_poly.entity_id
_entity_poly.type
_entity_poly.pdbx_seq_one_letter_code
_entity_poly.pdbx_strand_id
1 'polypeptide(L)'
;MKRRSFNLALPALLLGAGRAMAQPAGWVALFNGRDLEGFDPVGNANWRIEDGALVADRGNGFLVTRANYANFEFRTEVWVDTSTNSGIFIRATDPATINAANAYEVNLWDERPVQRFGTGAIVDLAPVDPMPRAGGRWNTMEITARGDSFTVVLNGQKTVDGARDGKHATGRIALQHGDGIANAAGVVNDRGVVRFRKVELRVL
;
A
#
# COMPACT_ATOMS: atom_id res chain seq x y z
N MET A 1 75.02 18.87 -13.64
CA MET A 1 74.20 18.70 -12.43
C MET A 1 72.80 18.27 -12.88
N LYS A 2 72.47 16.97 -12.81
CA LYS A 2 71.30 16.37 -13.49
C LYS A 2 70.03 16.47 -12.63
N ARG A 3 68.98 17.11 -13.15
CA ARG A 3 67.65 17.20 -12.54
C ARG A 3 66.93 15.84 -12.64
N ARG A 4 66.33 15.38 -11.54
CA ARG A 4 65.44 14.19 -11.49
C ARG A 4 63.98 14.67 -11.63
N SER A 5 63.27 14.14 -12.62
CA SER A 5 61.83 14.34 -12.80
C SER A 5 61.10 13.19 -12.11
N PHE A 6 60.18 13.48 -11.19
CA PHE A 6 59.22 12.53 -10.63
C PHE A 6 57.93 12.60 -11.47
N ASN A 7 57.50 11.47 -12.03
CA ASN A 7 56.17 11.33 -12.62
C ASN A 7 55.20 10.84 -11.54
N LEU A 8 54.23 11.69 -11.16
CA LEU A 8 53.06 11.27 -10.39
C LEU A 8 52.03 10.64 -11.35
N ALA A 9 51.64 9.40 -11.11
CA ALA A 9 50.47 8.79 -11.74
C ALA A 9 49.24 9.06 -10.86
N LEU A 10 48.22 9.71 -11.43
CA LEU A 10 46.90 9.86 -10.81
C LEU A 10 46.04 8.62 -11.09
N PRO A 11 45.32 8.04 -10.12
CA PRO A 11 44.36 6.98 -10.40
C PRO A 11 43.07 7.59 -10.96
N ALA A 12 42.58 7.06 -12.07
CA ALA A 12 41.27 7.39 -12.63
C ALA A 12 40.18 6.70 -11.81
N LEU A 13 39.34 7.50 -11.14
CA LEU A 13 38.17 7.02 -10.39
C LEU A 13 37.03 6.73 -11.38
N LEU A 14 36.74 5.46 -11.64
CA LEU A 14 35.57 5.04 -12.41
C LEU A 14 34.31 5.21 -11.53
N LEU A 15 33.59 6.32 -11.72
CA LEU A 15 32.24 6.49 -11.20
C LEU A 15 31.29 5.51 -11.92
N GLY A 16 30.92 4.43 -11.25
CA GLY A 16 29.84 3.56 -11.68
C GLY A 16 28.51 4.30 -11.61
N ALA A 17 28.06 4.84 -12.74
CA ALA A 17 26.70 5.35 -12.87
C ALA A 17 25.74 4.15 -12.79
N GLY A 18 25.08 3.99 -11.64
CA GLY A 18 23.95 3.08 -11.52
C GLY A 18 22.91 3.42 -12.58
N ARG A 19 22.58 2.47 -13.45
CA ARG A 19 21.49 2.62 -14.41
C ARG A 19 20.19 2.83 -13.63
N ALA A 20 19.69 4.06 -13.60
CA ALA A 20 18.30 4.30 -13.28
C ALA A 20 17.47 3.59 -14.35
N MET A 21 16.80 2.50 -13.98
CA MET A 21 15.79 1.90 -14.84
C MET A 21 14.71 2.95 -15.06
N ALA A 22 14.55 3.40 -16.30
CA ALA A 22 13.45 4.28 -16.68
C ALA A 22 12.15 3.56 -16.32
N GLN A 23 11.40 4.12 -15.38
CA GLN A 23 10.08 3.59 -15.06
C GLN A 23 9.15 3.87 -16.25
N PRO A 24 8.36 2.88 -16.70
CA PRO A 24 7.49 3.06 -17.86
C PRO A 24 6.49 4.19 -17.60
N ALA A 25 6.29 5.04 -18.62
CA ALA A 25 5.26 6.07 -18.59
C ALA A 25 3.88 5.41 -18.63
N GLY A 26 3.04 5.65 -17.62
CA GLY A 26 1.66 5.18 -17.56
C GLY A 26 1.34 4.28 -16.36
N TRP A 27 0.21 3.59 -16.46
CA TRP A 27 -0.23 2.63 -15.45
C TRP A 27 0.53 1.31 -15.60
N VAL A 28 1.00 0.78 -14.48
CA VAL A 28 1.67 -0.51 -14.37
C VAL A 28 0.84 -1.41 -13.47
N ALA A 29 0.61 -2.64 -13.90
CA ALA A 29 -0.03 -3.65 -13.06
C ALA A 29 0.95 -4.12 -11.98
N LEU A 30 0.59 -3.93 -10.71
CA LEU A 30 1.28 -4.53 -9.56
C LEU A 30 0.86 -6.00 -9.37
N PHE A 31 -0.34 -6.35 -9.79
CA PHE A 31 -0.85 -7.72 -9.84
C PHE A 31 -1.23 -8.10 -11.28
N ASN A 32 -0.69 -9.22 -11.76
CA ASN A 32 -0.89 -9.69 -13.13
C ASN A 32 -2.07 -10.66 -13.30
N GLY A 33 -2.82 -10.95 -12.23
CA GLY A 33 -3.97 -11.86 -12.26
C GLY A 33 -3.63 -13.34 -12.07
N ARG A 34 -2.35 -13.73 -12.01
CA ARG A 34 -1.94 -15.14 -12.05
C ARG A 34 -0.91 -15.56 -11.01
N ASP A 35 -0.10 -14.65 -10.48
CA ASP A 35 0.93 -14.94 -9.49
C ASP A 35 1.19 -13.75 -8.56
N LEU A 36 2.03 -13.97 -7.54
CA LEU A 36 2.41 -12.97 -6.55
C LEU A 36 3.76 -12.31 -6.88
N GLU A 37 4.26 -12.34 -8.13
CA GLU A 37 5.59 -11.81 -8.46
C GLU A 37 5.76 -10.31 -8.13
N GLY A 38 4.67 -9.55 -8.00
CA GLY A 38 4.70 -8.15 -7.58
C GLY A 38 4.84 -7.92 -6.06
N PHE A 39 4.70 -8.98 -5.25
CA PHE A 39 4.51 -8.88 -3.80
C PHE A 39 5.36 -9.88 -3.01
N ASP A 40 5.75 -9.46 -1.81
CA ASP A 40 6.29 -10.32 -0.78
C ASP A 40 5.23 -10.48 0.32
N PRO A 41 4.77 -11.73 0.60
CA PRO A 41 3.86 -11.97 1.72
C PRO A 41 4.54 -11.75 3.06
N VAL A 42 3.85 -11.07 3.99
CA VAL A 42 4.32 -10.82 5.36
C VAL A 42 3.21 -11.19 6.34
N GLY A 43 3.53 -11.93 7.39
CA GLY A 43 2.55 -12.47 8.33
C GLY A 43 2.01 -13.84 7.91
N ASN A 44 0.84 -14.22 8.41
CA ASN A 44 0.24 -15.54 8.21
C ASN A 44 -1.14 -15.50 7.51
N ALA A 45 -1.52 -14.37 6.91
CA ALA A 45 -2.71 -14.28 6.07
C ALA A 45 -2.61 -15.27 4.90
N ASN A 46 -3.70 -15.98 4.62
CA ASN A 46 -3.74 -17.07 3.65
C ASN A 46 -3.93 -16.61 2.20
N TRP A 47 -3.10 -15.67 1.76
CA TRP A 47 -3.14 -15.11 0.41
C TRP A 47 -3.04 -16.20 -0.66
N ARG A 48 -3.98 -16.16 -1.59
CA ARG A 48 -4.08 -17.06 -2.74
C ARG A 48 -4.70 -16.34 -3.92
N ILE A 49 -4.69 -17.01 -5.06
CA ILE A 49 -5.28 -16.47 -6.29
C ILE A 49 -6.51 -17.29 -6.63
N GLU A 50 -7.65 -16.63 -6.74
CA GLU A 50 -8.93 -17.22 -7.14
C GLU A 50 -9.62 -16.28 -8.13
N ASP A 51 -10.07 -16.83 -9.26
CA ASP A 51 -10.81 -16.09 -10.30
C ASP A 51 -10.13 -14.78 -10.75
N GLY A 52 -8.80 -14.79 -10.85
CA GLY A 52 -8.01 -13.62 -11.25
C GLY A 52 -7.93 -12.51 -10.20
N ALA A 53 -8.21 -12.82 -8.94
CA ALA A 53 -8.10 -11.91 -7.79
C ALA A 53 -7.14 -12.46 -6.72
N LEU A 54 -6.49 -11.56 -6.00
CA LEU A 54 -5.81 -11.85 -4.74
C LEU A 54 -6.87 -12.02 -3.66
N VAL A 55 -6.89 -13.14 -2.96
CA VAL A 55 -7.91 -13.48 -1.95
C VAL A 55 -7.24 -13.87 -0.63
N ALA A 56 -7.77 -13.36 0.47
CA ALA A 56 -7.47 -13.82 1.82
C ALA A 56 -8.76 -13.77 2.66
N ASP A 57 -8.95 -14.78 3.51
CA ASP A 57 -10.13 -14.92 4.37
C ASP A 57 -9.79 -15.41 5.79
N ARG A 58 -8.50 -15.62 6.07
CA ARG A 58 -7.99 -16.02 7.38
C ARG A 58 -6.59 -15.46 7.63
N GLY A 59 -6.27 -15.29 8.91
CA GLY A 59 -4.95 -14.91 9.40
C GLY A 59 -4.64 -13.43 9.25
N ASN A 60 -3.49 -13.01 9.75
CA ASN A 60 -3.09 -11.61 9.81
C ASN A 60 -1.83 -11.37 9.00
N GLY A 61 -1.93 -10.52 7.98
CA GLY A 61 -0.78 -10.26 7.13
C GLY A 61 -1.07 -9.40 5.92
N PHE A 62 -0.03 -9.28 5.12
CA PHE A 62 0.05 -8.33 4.03
C PHE A 62 0.61 -8.98 2.76
N LEU A 63 0.20 -8.46 1.62
CA LEU A 63 0.97 -8.53 0.38
C LEU A 63 1.69 -7.20 0.20
N VAL A 64 3.02 -7.20 0.27
CA VAL A 64 3.84 -5.99 0.28
C VAL A 64 4.56 -5.83 -1.05
N THR A 65 4.40 -4.69 -1.70
CA THR A 65 5.12 -4.41 -2.95
C THR A 65 6.64 -4.44 -2.78
N ARG A 66 7.38 -4.72 -3.86
CA ARG A 66 8.86 -4.81 -3.87
C ARG A 66 9.59 -3.51 -4.14
N ALA A 67 8.88 -2.44 -4.50
CA ALA A 67 9.45 -1.12 -4.75
C ALA A 67 8.91 -0.09 -3.76
N ASN A 68 9.67 0.97 -3.52
CA ASN A 68 9.22 2.12 -2.75
C ASN A 68 8.59 3.13 -3.70
N TYR A 69 7.52 3.78 -3.27
CA TYR A 69 6.81 4.80 -4.03
C TYR A 69 6.67 6.07 -3.19
N ALA A 70 7.03 7.21 -3.79
CA ALA A 70 6.88 8.53 -3.19
C ALA A 70 5.60 9.21 -3.69
N ASN A 71 5.59 9.66 -4.94
CA ASN A 71 4.42 10.23 -5.60
C ASN A 71 3.81 9.22 -6.56
N PHE A 72 2.52 8.93 -6.40
CA PHE A 72 1.85 7.96 -7.24
C PHE A 72 0.33 8.17 -7.23
N GLU A 73 -0.30 7.62 -8.26
CA GLU A 73 -1.70 7.22 -8.25
C GLU A 73 -1.76 5.70 -8.19
N PHE A 74 -2.62 5.18 -7.33
CA PHE A 74 -2.89 3.75 -7.16
C PHE A 74 -4.36 3.50 -7.43
N ARG A 75 -4.68 2.43 -8.14
CA ARG A 75 -6.05 2.00 -8.39
C ARG A 75 -6.18 0.51 -8.11
N THR A 76 -7.30 0.11 -7.53
CA THR A 76 -7.69 -1.30 -7.42
C THR A 76 -9.21 -1.44 -7.48
N GLU A 77 -9.67 -2.58 -7.97
CA GLU A 77 -11.00 -3.07 -7.61
C GLU A 77 -10.87 -3.94 -6.35
N VAL A 78 -11.74 -3.71 -5.37
CA VAL A 78 -11.74 -4.42 -4.08
C VAL A 78 -13.12 -4.89 -3.71
N TRP A 79 -13.21 -6.14 -3.27
CA TRP A 79 -14.37 -6.71 -2.61
C TRP A 79 -13.98 -7.04 -1.18
N VAL A 80 -14.82 -6.72 -0.21
CA VAL A 80 -14.54 -6.97 1.21
C VAL A 80 -15.85 -7.31 1.92
N ASP A 81 -15.83 -8.21 2.91
CA ASP A 81 -16.99 -8.37 3.80
C ASP A 81 -17.16 -7.14 4.69
N THR A 82 -18.39 -6.88 5.17
CA THR A 82 -18.65 -5.73 6.06
C THR A 82 -17.83 -5.80 7.33
N SER A 83 -17.59 -7.02 7.81
CA SER A 83 -16.84 -7.29 9.03
C SER A 83 -15.33 -7.37 8.81
N THR A 84 -14.79 -7.64 7.61
CA THR A 84 -13.34 -7.80 7.46
C THR A 84 -12.58 -6.54 7.83
N ASN A 85 -11.54 -6.68 8.66
CA ASN A 85 -10.54 -5.64 8.83
C ASN A 85 -9.51 -5.74 7.69
N SER A 86 -9.55 -4.77 6.79
CA SER A 86 -8.60 -4.66 5.69
C SER A 86 -8.19 -3.20 5.50
N GLY A 87 -7.23 -2.98 4.62
CA GLY A 87 -6.72 -1.67 4.31
C GLY A 87 -5.66 -1.73 3.24
N ILE A 88 -5.44 -0.58 2.61
CA ILE A 88 -4.31 -0.34 1.72
C ILE A 88 -3.37 0.58 2.46
N PHE A 89 -2.22 0.03 2.84
CA PHE A 89 -1.16 0.77 3.52
C PHE A 89 -0.27 1.38 2.46
N ILE A 90 -0.02 2.69 2.55
CA ILE A 90 0.85 3.41 1.64
C ILE A 90 2.03 4.02 2.40
N ARG A 91 3.16 4.11 1.69
CA ARG A 91 4.44 4.62 2.22
C ARG A 91 4.86 3.92 3.52
N ALA A 92 4.67 2.60 3.58
CA ALA A 92 5.16 1.78 4.68
C ALA A 92 6.69 1.79 4.69
N THR A 93 7.27 2.35 5.75
CA THR A 93 8.71 2.56 5.90
C THR A 93 9.45 1.33 6.47
N ASP A 94 8.74 0.49 7.23
CA ASP A 94 9.20 -0.83 7.64
C ASP A 94 8.25 -1.90 7.08
N PRO A 95 8.64 -2.61 6.00
CA PRO A 95 7.80 -3.63 5.38
C PRO A 95 7.68 -4.91 6.22
N ALA A 96 8.51 -5.12 7.24
CA ALA A 96 8.44 -6.30 8.09
C ALA A 96 7.40 -6.16 9.21
N THR A 97 7.08 -4.92 9.63
CA THR A 97 6.22 -4.64 10.79
C THR A 97 5.17 -3.57 10.52
N ILE A 98 4.43 -3.67 9.42
CA ILE A 98 3.51 -2.62 8.92
C ILE A 98 2.39 -2.29 9.93
N ASN A 99 2.22 -1.00 10.25
CA ASN A 99 1.14 -0.46 11.06
C ASN A 99 0.99 1.07 10.88
N ALA A 100 -0.03 1.69 11.47
CA ALA A 100 -0.30 3.14 11.36
C ALA A 100 0.83 4.05 11.91
N ALA A 101 1.78 3.52 12.70
CA ALA A 101 2.94 4.30 13.12
C ALA A 101 3.96 4.46 11.98
N ASN A 102 4.09 3.49 11.09
CA ASN A 102 5.12 3.45 10.03
C ASN A 102 4.58 3.53 8.59
N ALA A 103 3.27 3.72 8.42
CA ALA A 103 2.58 3.84 7.15
C ALA A 103 1.31 4.71 7.28
N TYR A 104 0.69 5.09 6.17
CA TYR A 104 -0.69 5.59 6.16
C TYR A 104 -1.64 4.48 5.73
N GLU A 105 -2.72 4.29 6.47
CA GLU A 105 -3.70 3.24 6.20
C GLU A 105 -4.98 3.83 5.60
N VAL A 106 -5.24 3.55 4.32
CA VAL A 106 -6.57 3.76 3.72
C VAL A 106 -7.44 2.57 4.10
N ASN A 107 -8.38 2.78 5.03
CA ASN A 107 -9.07 1.70 5.71
C ASN A 107 -10.22 1.10 4.85
N LEU A 108 -10.44 -0.22 5.01
CA LEU A 108 -11.52 -0.99 4.43
C LEU A 108 -12.13 -1.86 5.54
N TRP A 109 -13.08 -1.30 6.29
CA TRP A 109 -13.81 -2.01 7.34
C TRP A 109 -15.10 -1.25 7.68
N ASP A 110 -16.23 -1.75 7.18
CA ASP A 110 -17.54 -1.12 7.41
C ASP A 110 -17.94 -1.21 8.89
N GLU A 111 -17.62 -2.29 9.58
CA GLU A 111 -17.99 -2.51 10.99
C GLU A 111 -16.90 -2.05 11.98
N ARG A 112 -15.93 -1.23 11.53
CA ARG A 112 -14.85 -0.74 12.40
C ARG A 112 -15.42 -0.06 13.66
N PRO A 113 -14.98 -0.42 14.88
CA PRO A 113 -15.58 0.14 16.09
C PRO A 113 -15.50 1.67 16.20
N VAL A 114 -14.42 2.28 15.69
CA VAL A 114 -14.33 3.74 15.54
C VAL A 114 -14.66 4.11 14.09
N GLN A 115 -15.95 4.34 13.84
CA GLN A 115 -16.54 4.49 12.50
C GLN A 115 -15.99 5.67 11.68
N ARG A 116 -15.63 6.80 12.30
CA ARG A 116 -15.06 7.95 11.56
C ARG A 116 -13.76 7.63 10.80
N PHE A 117 -13.10 6.52 11.14
CA PHE A 117 -11.89 6.03 10.49
C PHE A 117 -12.09 4.64 9.86
N GLY A 118 -13.34 4.27 9.54
CA GLY A 118 -13.65 3.06 8.79
C GLY A 118 -13.44 3.25 7.28
N THR A 119 -14.17 2.47 6.49
CA THR A 119 -14.05 2.42 5.02
C THR A 119 -13.89 3.80 4.36
N GLY A 120 -12.79 3.98 3.63
CA GLY A 120 -12.50 5.19 2.85
C GLY A 120 -11.82 6.32 3.61
N ALA A 121 -11.63 6.21 4.92
CA ALA A 121 -10.81 7.13 5.70
C ALA A 121 -9.31 6.84 5.56
N ILE A 122 -8.47 7.79 5.98
CA ILE A 122 -7.08 7.52 6.35
C ILE A 122 -7.00 7.48 7.87
N VAL A 123 -6.65 6.33 8.44
CA VAL A 123 -6.62 6.14 9.91
C VAL A 123 -5.68 7.16 10.55
N ASP A 124 -6.16 7.77 11.64
CA ASP A 124 -5.49 8.81 12.44
C ASP A 124 -5.12 10.10 11.71
N LEU A 125 -5.49 10.26 10.43
CA LEU A 125 -5.20 11.45 9.63
C LEU A 125 -6.44 12.13 9.08
N ALA A 126 -7.26 11.39 8.34
CA ALA A 126 -8.38 11.95 7.58
C ALA A 126 -9.65 11.13 7.85
N PRO A 127 -10.55 11.59 8.74
CA PRO A 127 -11.82 10.91 8.98
C PRO A 127 -12.74 11.06 7.78
N VAL A 128 -13.74 10.18 7.70
CA VAL A 128 -14.80 10.20 6.68
C VAL A 128 -16.17 10.38 7.33
N ASP A 129 -17.00 11.23 6.75
CA ASP A 129 -18.38 11.48 7.18
C ASP A 129 -19.23 12.02 6.00
N PRO A 130 -20.35 11.37 5.62
CA PRO A 130 -20.77 10.05 6.07
C PRO A 130 -19.79 8.97 5.59
N MET A 131 -19.56 7.97 6.43
CA MET A 131 -18.73 6.83 6.04
C MET A 131 -19.42 5.99 4.96
N PRO A 132 -18.80 5.78 3.78
CA PRO A 132 -19.34 4.89 2.78
C PRO A 132 -19.32 3.44 3.26
N ARG A 133 -20.22 2.63 2.70
CA ARG A 133 -20.21 1.17 2.90
C ARG A 133 -19.55 0.53 1.69
N ALA A 134 -18.60 -0.38 1.85
CA ALA A 134 -18.00 -1.13 0.75
C ALA A 134 -18.37 -2.63 0.78
N GLY A 135 -18.93 -3.11 1.88
CA GLY A 135 -19.14 -4.53 2.13
C GLY A 135 -19.99 -5.25 1.09
N GLY A 136 -19.64 -6.51 0.82
CA GLY A 136 -20.43 -7.46 0.04
C GLY A 136 -20.45 -7.22 -1.48
N ARG A 137 -19.67 -6.28 -2.00
CA ARG A 137 -19.63 -5.94 -3.43
C ARG A 137 -18.27 -5.46 -3.89
N TRP A 138 -18.05 -5.48 -5.21
CA TRP A 138 -16.87 -4.89 -5.82
C TRP A 138 -16.99 -3.37 -5.79
N ASN A 139 -15.89 -2.72 -5.39
CA ASN A 139 -15.74 -1.28 -5.35
C ASN A 139 -14.48 -0.89 -6.12
N THR A 140 -14.47 0.31 -6.71
CA THR A 140 -13.25 0.90 -7.25
C THR A 140 -12.66 1.85 -6.22
N MET A 141 -11.40 1.63 -5.86
CA MET A 141 -10.63 2.49 -4.95
C MET A 141 -9.49 3.14 -5.73
N GLU A 142 -9.38 4.45 -5.61
CA GLU A 142 -8.27 5.23 -6.16
C GLU A 142 -7.62 6.06 -5.05
N ILE A 143 -6.29 6.01 -4.97
CA ILE A 143 -5.50 6.71 -3.97
C ILE A 143 -4.45 7.54 -4.71
N THR A 144 -4.39 8.84 -4.42
CA THR A 144 -3.35 9.73 -4.92
C THR A 144 -2.50 10.20 -3.75
N ALA A 145 -1.19 9.97 -3.83
CA ALA A 145 -0.20 10.53 -2.91
C ALA A 145 0.73 11.44 -3.70
N ARG A 146 0.77 12.74 -3.35
CA ARG A 146 1.61 13.74 -4.03
C ARG A 146 2.21 14.70 -3.00
N GLY A 147 3.52 14.62 -2.81
CA GLY A 147 4.20 15.34 -1.72
C GLY A 147 3.65 14.86 -0.37
N ASP A 148 3.18 15.80 0.44
CA ASP A 148 2.51 15.57 1.72
C ASP A 148 0.99 15.40 1.60
N SER A 149 0.42 15.49 0.39
CA SER A 149 -1.03 15.50 0.16
C SER A 149 -1.57 14.13 -0.28
N PHE A 150 -2.73 13.77 0.26
CA PHE A 150 -3.43 12.51 0.01
C PHE A 150 -4.89 12.74 -0.38
N THR A 151 -5.33 12.04 -1.42
CA THR A 151 -6.73 11.99 -1.85
C THR A 151 -7.15 10.53 -2.01
N VAL A 152 -8.34 10.19 -1.53
CA VAL A 152 -8.95 8.86 -1.66
C VAL A 152 -10.30 9.01 -2.32
N VAL A 153 -10.55 8.18 -3.34
CA VAL A 153 -11.81 8.13 -4.07
C VAL A 153 -12.33 6.69 -4.05
N LEU A 154 -13.55 6.52 -3.55
CA LEU A 154 -14.25 5.23 -3.53
C LEU A 154 -15.49 5.33 -4.41
N ASN A 155 -15.59 4.49 -5.45
CA ASN A 155 -16.69 4.48 -6.40
C ASN A 155 -17.01 5.87 -7.01
N GLY A 156 -15.97 6.65 -7.32
CA GLY A 156 -16.09 8.00 -7.86
C GLY A 156 -16.40 9.10 -6.82
N GLN A 157 -16.69 8.74 -5.57
CA GLN A 157 -16.87 9.70 -4.48
C GLN A 157 -15.52 9.95 -3.78
N LYS A 158 -15.10 11.22 -3.68
CA LYS A 158 -13.96 11.58 -2.81
C LYS A 158 -14.34 11.37 -1.34
N THR A 159 -13.65 10.46 -0.67
CA THR A 159 -13.81 10.21 0.78
C THR A 159 -12.78 10.98 1.59
N VAL A 160 -11.61 11.25 0.99
CA VAL A 160 -10.59 12.16 1.50
C VAL A 160 -10.13 13.05 0.35
N ASP A 161 -10.08 14.36 0.56
CA ASP A 161 -9.67 15.32 -0.47
C ASP A 161 -8.57 16.26 0.05
N GLY A 162 -7.32 15.98 -0.33
CA GLY A 162 -6.18 16.83 -0.02
C GLY A 162 -5.77 16.86 1.46
N ALA A 163 -5.96 15.75 2.18
CA ALA A 163 -5.43 15.63 3.55
C ALA A 163 -3.90 15.71 3.51
N ARG A 164 -3.30 16.41 4.49
CA ARG A 164 -1.86 16.68 4.50
C ARG A 164 -1.17 16.08 5.71
N ASP A 165 -0.12 15.32 5.47
CA ASP A 165 0.81 14.89 6.49
C ASP A 165 2.18 14.55 5.88
N GLY A 166 3.25 14.93 6.58
CA GLY A 166 4.63 14.79 6.11
C GLY A 166 5.42 13.66 6.79
N LYS A 167 4.79 12.84 7.64
CA LYS A 167 5.46 11.81 8.45
C LYS A 167 6.22 10.79 7.61
N HIS A 168 5.64 10.34 6.50
CA HIS A 168 6.27 9.37 5.59
C HIS A 168 6.28 9.91 4.15
N ALA A 169 7.48 10.14 3.60
CA ALA A 169 7.65 10.68 2.25
C ALA A 169 7.67 9.59 1.15
N THR A 170 8.09 8.38 1.49
CA THR A 170 8.21 7.24 0.56
C THR A 170 8.16 5.92 1.33
N GLY A 171 7.75 4.84 0.68
CA GLY A 171 7.76 3.50 1.24
C GLY A 171 6.99 2.51 0.38
N ARG A 172 6.78 1.30 0.91
CA ARG A 172 6.01 0.27 0.22
C ARG A 172 4.52 0.59 0.21
N ILE A 173 3.81 -0.01 -0.74
CA ILE A 173 2.36 -0.23 -0.67
C ILE A 173 2.11 -1.66 -0.19
N ALA A 174 1.13 -1.85 0.69
CA ALA A 174 0.75 -3.16 1.18
C ALA A 174 -0.77 -3.34 1.25
N LEU A 175 -1.24 -4.52 0.85
CA LEU A 175 -2.65 -4.93 0.93
C LEU A 175 -2.84 -5.80 2.16
N GLN A 176 -3.81 -5.49 3.01
CA GLN A 176 -4.01 -6.20 4.29
C GLN A 176 -5.16 -7.20 4.25
N HIS A 177 -4.99 -8.32 4.94
CA HIS A 177 -6.07 -9.02 5.62
C HIS A 177 -5.72 -9.07 7.11
N GLY A 178 -6.62 -8.59 7.96
CA GLY A 178 -6.36 -8.39 9.38
C GLY A 178 -7.36 -9.12 10.27
N ASP A 179 -6.85 -9.58 11.41
CA ASP A 179 -7.60 -10.26 12.47
C ASP A 179 -8.70 -9.36 13.11
N GLY A 180 -8.64 -8.05 12.88
CA GLY A 180 -9.52 -7.08 13.55
C GLY A 180 -9.04 -6.77 14.96
N ILE A 181 -9.97 -6.46 15.88
CA ILE A 181 -9.64 -6.10 17.25
C ILE A 181 -9.80 -7.31 18.16
N ALA A 182 -8.74 -7.63 18.90
CA ALA A 182 -8.81 -8.59 19.99
C ALA A 182 -9.64 -8.03 21.14
N ASN A 183 -10.60 -8.82 21.64
CA ASN A 183 -11.28 -8.53 22.89
C ASN A 183 -10.92 -9.59 23.95
N ALA A 184 -11.58 -9.55 25.12
CA ALA A 184 -11.32 -10.48 26.21
C ALA A 184 -11.52 -11.98 25.83
N ALA A 185 -12.24 -12.27 24.74
CA ALA A 185 -12.44 -13.62 24.22
C ALA A 185 -11.46 -14.00 23.09
N GLY A 186 -10.48 -13.13 22.79
CA GLY A 186 -9.56 -13.29 21.67
C GLY A 186 -9.92 -12.42 20.47
N VAL A 187 -9.34 -12.73 19.31
CA VAL A 187 -9.62 -12.05 18.05
C VAL A 187 -11.05 -12.37 17.60
N VAL A 188 -11.91 -11.36 17.48
CA VAL A 188 -13.35 -11.56 17.17
C VAL A 188 -13.68 -11.49 15.68
N ASN A 189 -12.73 -11.08 14.82
CA ASN A 189 -13.06 -10.70 13.45
C ASN A 189 -12.24 -11.35 12.32
N ASP A 190 -11.55 -12.46 12.62
CA ASP A 190 -10.78 -13.27 11.64
C ASP A 190 -11.70 -14.15 10.75
N ARG A 191 -12.71 -13.61 10.08
CA ARG A 191 -13.61 -14.47 9.26
C ARG A 191 -14.09 -13.91 7.94
N GLY A 192 -13.96 -12.62 7.68
CA GLY A 192 -14.48 -12.04 6.46
C GLY A 192 -13.44 -12.07 5.35
N VAL A 193 -13.86 -12.34 4.11
CA VAL A 193 -12.95 -12.37 2.96
C VAL A 193 -12.67 -10.97 2.40
N VAL A 194 -11.43 -10.76 1.96
CA VAL A 194 -11.04 -9.65 1.09
C VAL A 194 -10.55 -10.18 -0.27
N ARG A 195 -10.88 -9.46 -1.33
CA ARG A 195 -10.44 -9.74 -2.70
C ARG A 195 -9.94 -8.47 -3.37
N PHE A 196 -8.76 -8.51 -3.99
CA PHE A 196 -8.21 -7.41 -4.78
C PHE A 196 -7.95 -7.87 -6.22
N ARG A 197 -8.32 -7.03 -7.19
CA ARG A 197 -7.95 -7.23 -8.60
C ARG A 197 -7.72 -5.89 -9.28
N LYS A 198 -7.12 -5.91 -10.48
CA LYS A 198 -6.70 -4.69 -11.19
C LYS A 198 -5.88 -3.76 -10.28
N VAL A 199 -4.93 -4.34 -9.55
CA VAL A 199 -4.04 -3.60 -8.66
C VAL A 199 -2.98 -2.92 -9.53
N GLU A 200 -3.10 -1.61 -9.71
CA GLU A 200 -2.35 -0.84 -10.68
C GLU A 200 -1.78 0.44 -10.05
N LEU A 201 -0.66 0.90 -10.56
CA LEU A 201 0.01 2.10 -10.08
C LEU A 201 0.61 2.90 -11.23
N ARG A 202 0.55 4.23 -11.11
CA ARG A 202 1.22 5.18 -11.98
C ARG A 202 2.06 6.11 -11.11
N VAL A 203 3.37 6.17 -11.35
CA VAL A 203 4.27 7.12 -10.68
C VAL A 203 4.05 8.53 -11.26
N LEU A 204 4.14 9.54 -10.39
CA LEU A 204 3.86 10.96 -10.69
C LEU A 204 5.12 11.84 -10.70
#